data_AF-A0A0C3Q4Y3-F1
#
_entry.id   AF-A0A0C3Q4Y3-F1
#
_cell.length_a   1.000
_cell.length_b   1.000
_cell.length_c   1.000
_cell.angle_alpha   90.00
_cell.angle_beta   90.00
_cell.angle_gamma   90.00
#
_symmetry.space_group_name_H-M   'P 1'
#
loop_
_entity.id
_entity.type
_entity.pdbx_description
1 polymer ?
#
loop_
_entity_poly.entity_id
_entity_poly.type
_entity_poly.pdbx_seq_one_letter_code
_entity_poly.pdbx_strand_id
1 'polypeptide(L)' 'FTDYKSQARTLKHVVLDIASAASLESAYVMVSRAVGLKNVLILRTFDLMKIQRRQSPGVISEMIRLERLD' A
#
# COMPACT_ATOMS: atom_id res chain seq x y z
N PHE A 1 -6.42 5.82 -11.53
CA PHE A 1 -5.40 6.69 -10.89
C PHE A 1 -4.09 5.92 -10.84
N THR A 2 -2.93 6.59 -10.89
CA THR A 2 -1.69 5.97 -10.40
C THR A 2 -1.66 6.06 -8.87
N ASP A 3 -0.86 5.22 -8.22
CA ASP A 3 -0.60 5.27 -6.78
C ASP A 3 -0.29 6.71 -6.33
N TYR A 4 0.62 7.39 -7.03
CA TYR A 4 0.95 8.81 -6.81
C TYR A 4 -0.25 9.75 -6.91
N LYS A 5 -1.04 9.67 -7.99
CA LYS A 5 -2.22 10.54 -8.20
C LYS A 5 -3.39 10.23 -7.27
N SER A 6 -3.36 9.08 -6.60
CA SER A 6 -4.38 8.68 -5.63
C SER A 6 -4.01 9.00 -4.19
N GLN A 7 -2.79 9.46 -3.93
CA GLN A 7 -2.33 9.71 -2.57
C GLN A 7 -3.24 10.69 -1.82
N ALA A 8 -3.54 10.37 -0.56
CA ALA A 8 -4.44 11.13 0.32
C ALA A 8 -5.92 11.20 -0.09
N ARG A 9 -6.38 10.31 -0.99
CA ARG A 9 -7.80 10.18 -1.35
C ARG A 9 -8.45 8.94 -0.74
N THR A 10 -9.68 9.10 -0.25
CA THR A 10 -10.54 7.99 0.16
C THR A 10 -11.51 7.65 -0.96
N LEU A 11 -11.49 6.39 -1.42
CA LEU A 11 -12.29 5.90 -2.54
C LEU A 11 -13.30 4.86 -2.04
N LYS A 12 -14.57 5.01 -2.47
CA LYS A 12 -15.66 4.11 -2.07
C LYS A 12 -15.56 2.73 -2.73
N HIS A 13 -14.99 2.62 -3.93
CA HIS A 13 -14.76 1.35 -4.63
C HIS A 13 -13.45 1.47 -5.41
N VAL A 14 -12.62 0.44 -5.39
CA VAL A 14 -11.29 0.47 -5.99
C VAL A 14 -10.97 -0.83 -6.71
N VAL A 15 -10.49 -0.73 -7.95
CA VAL A 15 -9.91 -1.84 -8.70
C VAL A 15 -8.40 -1.65 -8.73
N LEU A 16 -7.65 -2.64 -8.25
CA LEU A 16 -6.21 -2.53 -8.02
C LEU A 16 -5.43 -3.53 -8.86
N ASP A 17 -4.44 -3.04 -9.62
CA ASP A 17 -3.45 -3.87 -10.29
C ASP A 17 -2.16 -3.98 -9.45
N ILE A 18 -2.20 -4.77 -8.38
CA ILE A 18 -1.06 -4.95 -7.47
C ILE A 18 0.17 -5.54 -8.20
N ALA A 19 -0.03 -6.34 -9.24
CA ALA A 19 1.07 -6.91 -10.01
C ALA A 19 1.97 -5.81 -10.64
N SER A 20 1.39 -4.66 -10.97
CA SER A 20 2.10 -3.49 -11.53
C SER A 20 2.79 -2.61 -10.48
N ALA A 21 2.58 -2.85 -9.18
CA ALA A 21 3.15 -2.02 -8.12
C ALA A 21 4.69 -2.05 -8.17
N ALA A 22 5.31 -0.86 -8.14
CA ALA A 22 6.76 -0.70 -8.21
C ALA A 22 7.46 -1.15 -6.91
N SER A 23 6.84 -0.88 -5.76
CA SER A 23 7.36 -1.25 -4.44
C SER A 23 6.25 -1.67 -3.47
N LEU A 24 6.66 -2.08 -2.26
CA LEU A 24 5.75 -2.40 -1.16
C LEU A 24 4.93 -1.16 -0.75
N GLU A 25 5.57 0.01 -0.73
CA GLU A 25 4.96 1.29 -0.40
C GLU A 25 3.92 1.70 -1.45
N SER A 26 4.19 1.47 -2.75
CA SER A 26 3.19 1.65 -3.81
C SER A 26 1.97 0.77 -3.58
N ALA A 27 2.16 -0.52 -3.28
CA ALA A 27 1.06 -1.44 -2.99
C ALA A 27 0.25 -0.99 -1.76
N TYR A 28 0.94 -0.54 -0.71
CA TYR A 28 0.30 0.04 0.48
C TYR A 28 -0.53 1.29 0.15
N VAL A 29 0.03 2.23 -0.62
CA VAL A 29 -0.68 3.45 -1.03
C VAL A 29 -1.93 3.10 -1.84
N MET A 30 -1.85 2.13 -2.75
CA MET A 30 -2.98 1.66 -3.55
C MET A 30 -4.11 1.08 -2.69
N VAL A 31 -3.78 0.19 -1.74
CA VAL A 31 -4.77 -0.49 -0.89
C VAL A 31 -5.38 0.49 0.14
N SER A 32 -4.56 1.37 0.73
CA SER A 32 -4.99 2.34 1.75
C SER A 32 -5.90 3.46 1.23
N ARG A 33 -6.31 3.44 -0.04
CA ARG A 33 -7.36 4.32 -0.56
C ARG A 33 -8.76 3.76 -0.35
N ALA A 34 -8.90 2.45 -0.18
CA ALA A 34 -10.19 1.82 0.01
C ALA A 34 -10.69 2.02 1.44
N VAL A 35 -11.98 2.30 1.59
CA VAL A 35 -12.66 2.41 2.91
C VAL A 35 -12.82 1.06 3.63
N GLY A 36 -12.62 -0.05 2.93
CA GLY A 36 -12.76 -1.38 3.49
C GLY A 36 -12.53 -2.47 2.45
N LEU A 37 -12.30 -3.70 2.90
CA LEU A 37 -11.93 -4.82 2.04
C LEU A 37 -13.02 -5.18 1.02
N LYS A 38 -14.30 -5.11 1.41
CA LYS A 38 -15.45 -5.36 0.52
C LYS A 38 -15.54 -4.39 -0.68
N ASN A 39 -14.76 -3.30 -0.63
CA ASN A 39 -14.73 -2.26 -1.63
C ASN A 39 -13.49 -2.37 -2.54
N VAL A 40 -12.73 -3.46 -2.43
CA VAL A 40 -11.50 -3.72 -3.21
C VAL A 40 -11.73 -4.89 -4.16
N LEU A 41 -11.38 -4.68 -5.43
CA LEU A 41 -11.23 -5.74 -6.42
C LEU A 41 -9.78 -5.80 -6.88
N ILE A 42 -9.18 -6.98 -6.86
CA ILE A 42 -7.85 -7.21 -7.43
C ILE A 42 -8.00 -7.57 -8.90
N LEU A 43 -7.36 -6.80 -9.78
CA LEU A 43 -7.52 -6.92 -11.23
C LEU A 43 -7.00 -8.26 -11.78
N ARG A 44 -5.90 -8.77 -11.21
CA ARG A 44 -5.24 -10.01 -11.60
C ARG A 44 -4.41 -10.57 -10.47
N THR A 45 -4.10 -11.86 -10.52
CA THR A 45 -3.16 -12.52 -9.60
C THR A 45 -1.82 -11.80 -9.59
N PHE A 46 -1.16 -11.79 -8.43
CA PHE A 46 0.13 -11.15 -8.22
C PHE A 46 1.03 -12.03 -7.34
N ASP A 47 2.33 -11.85 -7.46
CA ASP A 47 3.31 -12.50 -6.58
C ASP A 47 3.16 -11.96 -5.15
N LEU A 48 2.98 -12.85 -4.17
CA LEU A 48 2.86 -12.49 -2.75
C LEU A 48 4.07 -11.69 -2.25
N MET A 49 5.25 -11.88 -2.87
CA MET A 49 6.43 -11.07 -2.59
C MET A 49 6.24 -9.58 -2.87
N LYS A 50 5.20 -9.15 -3.59
CA LYS A 50 4.84 -7.73 -3.74
C LYS A 50 4.36 -7.09 -2.43
N ILE A 51 3.78 -7.88 -1.52
CA ILE A 51 3.19 -7.39 -0.25
C ILE A 51 3.87 -7.97 1.00
N GLN A 52 4.64 -9.05 0.86
CA GLN A 52 5.36 -9.69 1.97
C GLN A 52 6.82 -9.23 2.12
N ARG A 53 7.26 -8.25 1.33
CA ARG A 53 8.59 -7.66 1.48
C ARG A 53 8.70 -6.94 2.81
N ARG A 54 9.90 -6.95 3.38
CA ARG A 54 10.24 -6.12 4.53
C ARG A 54 10.40 -4.67 4.05
N GLN A 55 9.86 -3.71 4.81
CA GLN A 55 10.18 -2.30 4.62
C GLN A 55 11.69 -2.06 4.77
N SER A 56 12.20 -0.98 4.17
CA SER A 56 13.62 -0.66 4.29
C SER A 56 14.04 -0.52 5.76
N PRO A 57 15.27 -0.92 6.14
CA PRO A 57 15.75 -0.80 7.52
C PRO A 57 15.64 0.61 8.07
N GLY A 58 15.88 1.64 7.23
CA GLY A 58 15.75 3.04 7.64
C GLY A 58 14.32 3.41 8.04
N VAL A 59 13.31 2.99 7.28
CA VAL A 59 11.89 3.22 7.63
C VAL A 59 11.54 2.53 8.95
N ILE A 60 12.03 1.30 9.16
CA ILE A 60 11.81 0.57 10.42
C ILE A 60 12.47 1.30 11.59
N SER A 61 13.72 1.75 11.44
CA SER A 61 14.42 2.52 12.47
C SER A 61 13.69 3.81 12.82
N GLU A 62 13.17 4.54 11.83
CA GLU A 62 12.40 5.76 12.06
C GLU A 62 11.04 5.48 12.74
N MET A 63 10.35 4.40 12.38
CA MET A 63 9.12 3.98 13.09
C MET A 63 9.40 3.67 14.57
N ILE A 64 10.45 2.91 14.86
CA ILE A 64 10.87 2.61 16.24
C ILE A 64 11.23 3.89 17.00
N ARG A 65 11.84 4.87 16.33
CA ARG A 65 12.18 6.15 16.94
C ARG A 65 10.93 6.96 17.30
N LEU A 66 9.91 6.95 16.44
CA LEU A 66 8.63 7.61 16.68
C LEU A 66 7.88 7.00 17.87
N GLU A 67 7.83 5.67 17.97
CA GLU A 67 7.18 4.97 19.09
C GLU A 67 7.79 5.27 20.48
N ARG A 68 9.03 5.79 20.51
CA ARG A 68 9.73 6.17 21.76
C ARG A 68 9.57 7.64 22.13
N LEU A 69 8.97 8.45 21.25
CA LEU A 69 8.73 9.87 21.46
C LEU A 69 7.33 10.17 22.03
N ASP A 70 6.45 9.16 22.04
CA ASP A 70 5.15 9.15 22.73
C ASP A 70 5.31 8.59 24.16
#